data_AF-A0A9E4E506-F1
#
_entry.id   AF-A0A9E4E506-F1
#
_cell.length_a   1.000
_cell.length_b   1.000
_cell.length_c   1.000
_cell.angle_alpha   90.00
_cell.angle_beta   90.00
_cell.angle_gamma   90.00
#
_symmetry.space_group_name_H-M   'P 1'
#
loop_
_entity.id
_entity.type
_entity.pdbx_description
1 polymer ?
#
loop_
_entity_poly.entity_id
_entity_poly.type
_entity_poly.pdbx_seq_one_letter_code
_entity_poly.pdbx_strand_id
1 'polypeptide(L)'
;MHAWVFATAPPNGKCVIWKGLGCSSWSQYLLGTGAHENPGGRVNQASFHFRTRSSPDKFEALGDPLPENEWVHLVGVWDGTKIHVYVNGELQNSTDAVGQPWDSPEAVYIGADADCNAGKGRCHWSGIIDEIVIFNVPLSEGEVKSLADGIEGVLTSVDAAGKTTTTWGKFKSAK
;
A
#
# COMPACT_ATOMS: atom_id res chain seq x y z
N MET A 1 -4.42 -2.49 2.40
CA MET A 1 -3.95 -1.15 2.01
C MET A 1 -3.99 -1.04 0.51
N HIS A 2 -4.43 0.08 -0.04
CA HIS A 2 -4.66 0.32 -1.46
C HIS A 2 -4.09 1.68 -1.87
N ALA A 3 -3.47 1.75 -3.05
CA ALA A 3 -3.13 3.00 -3.73
C ALA A 3 -2.91 2.77 -5.23
N TRP A 4 -3.24 3.79 -6.03
CA TRP A 4 -2.69 3.95 -7.37
C TRP A 4 -1.40 4.74 -7.31
N VAL A 5 -0.40 4.31 -8.08
CA VAL A 5 0.89 4.98 -8.15
C VAL A 5 1.37 5.13 -9.59
N PHE A 6 2.06 6.23 -9.84
CA PHE A 6 2.76 6.49 -11.09
C PHE A 6 4.19 6.90 -10.74
N ALA A 7 5.19 6.11 -11.13
CA ALA A 7 6.60 6.41 -10.83
C ALA A 7 7.22 7.24 -11.96
N THR A 8 7.79 8.40 -11.67
CA THR A 8 8.51 9.26 -12.63
C THR A 8 10.03 9.05 -12.60
N ALA A 9 10.50 8.11 -11.79
CA ALA A 9 11.90 7.71 -11.63
C ALA A 9 11.92 6.26 -11.12
N PRO A 10 13.07 5.56 -11.15
CA PRO A 10 13.14 4.16 -10.71
C PRO A 10 12.56 4.00 -9.30
N PRO A 11 11.52 3.17 -9.11
CA PRO A 11 10.84 3.04 -7.83
C PRO A 11 11.64 2.10 -6.92
N ASN A 12 12.92 2.41 -6.68
CA ASN A 12 13.81 1.61 -5.86
C ASN A 12 13.65 1.97 -4.38
N GLY A 13 13.14 1.05 -3.57
CA GLY A 13 13.04 1.19 -2.11
C GLY A 13 12.15 2.36 -1.69
N LYS A 14 11.00 2.52 -2.35
CA LYS A 14 10.12 3.69 -2.17
C LYS A 14 8.93 3.35 -1.28
N CYS A 15 8.56 4.29 -0.43
CA CYS A 15 7.41 4.20 0.43
C CYS A 15 6.20 4.83 -0.24
N VAL A 16 5.09 4.08 -0.33
CA VAL A 16 3.80 4.60 -0.79
C VAL A 16 2.92 4.88 0.41
N ILE A 17 2.75 3.89 1.29
CA ILE A 17 2.10 4.02 2.60
C ILE A 17 3.04 3.43 3.64
N TRP A 18 3.39 4.20 4.65
CA TRP A 18 4.36 3.78 5.67
C TRP A 18 3.84 4.09 7.07
N LYS A 19 4.10 3.18 8.01
CA LYS A 19 3.83 3.39 9.44
C LYS A 19 4.89 2.69 10.25
N GLY A 20 5.58 3.43 11.13
CA GLY A 20 6.70 2.91 11.90
C GLY A 20 7.07 3.80 13.08
N LEU A 21 7.96 3.28 13.92
CA LEU A 21 8.34 3.90 15.19
C LEU A 21 9.30 5.08 14.96
N GLY A 22 8.78 6.30 15.06
CA GLY A 22 9.56 7.54 15.02
C GLY A 22 10.68 7.54 13.96
N CYS A 23 11.86 8.01 14.34
CA CYS A 23 13.03 8.10 13.47
C CYS A 23 13.79 6.77 13.33
N SER A 24 13.11 5.70 12.90
CA SER A 24 13.75 4.39 12.72
C SER A 24 13.47 3.85 11.32
N SER A 25 14.40 3.07 10.75
CA SER A 25 14.15 2.36 9.49
C SER A 25 13.15 1.22 9.65
N TRP A 26 12.51 1.11 10.82
CA TRP A 26 11.74 -0.04 11.26
C TRP A 26 10.26 0.29 11.14
N SER A 27 9.66 -0.17 10.04
CA SER A 27 8.23 0.02 9.82
C SER A 27 7.42 -1.17 10.32
N GLN A 28 6.34 -0.83 11.01
CA GLN A 28 5.33 -1.80 11.43
C GLN A 28 4.45 -2.21 10.27
N TYR A 29 4.23 -1.29 9.31
CA TYR A 29 3.52 -1.55 8.07
C TYR A 29 4.15 -0.77 6.92
N LEU A 30 4.15 -1.38 5.74
CA LEU A 30 4.52 -0.74 4.49
C LEU A 30 3.67 -1.29 3.36
N LEU A 31 3.17 -0.38 2.51
CA LEU A 31 2.92 -0.64 1.09
C LEU A 31 3.91 0.22 0.30
N GLY A 32 4.62 -0.38 -0.66
CA GLY A 32 5.64 0.34 -1.41
C GLY A 32 6.41 -0.55 -2.36
N THR A 33 7.69 -0.25 -2.54
CA THR A 33 8.58 -0.99 -3.41
C THR A 33 9.91 -1.37 -2.78
N GLY A 34 10.46 -2.49 -3.26
CA GLY A 34 11.67 -3.11 -2.77
C GLY A 34 11.45 -3.93 -1.50
N ALA A 35 12.38 -4.84 -1.23
CA ALA A 35 12.42 -5.53 0.05
C ALA A 35 12.82 -4.55 1.15
N HIS A 36 11.87 -4.13 1.96
CA HIS A 36 12.13 -3.12 2.99
C HIS A 36 13.09 -3.71 4.04
N GLU A 37 14.10 -2.94 4.43
CA GLU A 37 15.16 -3.33 5.39
C GLU A 37 16.08 -4.50 4.98
N ASN A 38 15.83 -5.23 3.88
CA ASN A 38 16.64 -6.38 3.44
C ASN A 38 16.96 -6.30 1.94
N PRO A 39 18.02 -5.59 1.52
CA PRO A 39 18.31 -5.28 0.13
C PRO A 39 18.97 -6.46 -0.62
N GLY A 40 18.35 -7.64 -0.63
CA GLY A 40 18.82 -8.84 -1.35
C GLY A 40 18.74 -8.70 -2.88
N GLY A 41 19.13 -7.53 -3.43
CA GLY A 41 18.98 -7.15 -4.84
C GLY A 41 17.55 -6.78 -5.24
N ARG A 42 16.59 -6.91 -4.34
CA ARG A 42 15.17 -6.64 -4.57
C ARG A 42 14.84 -5.19 -4.28
N VAL A 43 14.99 -4.34 -5.28
CA VAL A 43 14.92 -2.89 -5.11
C VAL A 43 13.59 -2.29 -5.56
N ASN A 44 12.90 -2.84 -6.56
CA ASN A 44 11.71 -2.25 -7.16
C ASN A 44 10.47 -3.15 -7.19
N GLN A 45 10.51 -4.32 -6.57
CA GLN A 45 9.35 -5.21 -6.45
C GLN A 45 8.22 -4.55 -5.68
N ALA A 46 6.96 -4.78 -6.08
CA ALA A 46 5.81 -4.47 -5.24
C ALA A 46 6.00 -5.10 -3.86
N SER A 47 5.82 -4.33 -2.79
CA SER A 47 6.02 -4.82 -1.42
C SER A 47 4.85 -4.46 -0.53
N PHE A 48 4.37 -5.46 0.19
CA PHE A 48 3.52 -5.28 1.36
C PHE A 48 4.12 -6.05 2.53
N HIS A 49 4.28 -5.39 3.67
CA HIS A 49 4.72 -6.05 4.89
C HIS A 49 4.00 -5.54 6.13
N PHE A 50 4.00 -6.37 7.16
CA PHE A 50 3.74 -5.92 8.52
C PHE A 50 4.64 -6.65 9.53
N ARG A 51 4.72 -6.09 10.74
CA ARG A 51 5.40 -6.69 11.89
C ARG A 51 4.42 -7.02 12.99
N THR A 52 4.71 -8.09 13.73
CA THR A 52 3.93 -8.42 14.94
C THR A 52 4.50 -7.70 16.16
N ARG A 53 3.67 -7.51 17.20
CA ARG A 53 4.07 -6.85 18.45
C ARG A 53 4.97 -7.74 19.33
N SER A 54 4.73 -9.05 19.31
CA SER A 54 5.28 -10.01 20.29
C SER A 54 6.50 -10.78 19.77
N SER A 55 6.75 -10.76 18.46
CA SER A 55 7.91 -11.35 17.81
C SER A 55 8.48 -10.35 16.81
N PRO A 56 9.81 -10.19 16.68
CA PRO A 56 10.40 -9.30 15.68
C PRO A 56 10.14 -9.75 14.23
N ASP A 57 9.34 -10.81 14.03
CA ASP A 57 8.94 -11.32 12.73
C ASP A 57 8.35 -10.22 11.87
N LYS A 58 8.97 -10.05 10.70
CA LYS A 58 8.47 -9.27 9.58
C LYS A 58 7.88 -10.27 8.59
N PHE A 59 6.60 -10.15 8.31
CA PHE A 59 5.97 -10.86 7.21
C PHE A 59 5.91 -9.94 6.01
N GLU A 60 6.40 -10.41 4.86
CA GLU A 60 6.49 -9.63 3.64
C GLU A 60 6.05 -10.48 2.45
N ALA A 61 5.23 -9.88 1.59
CA ALA A 61 4.94 -10.38 0.24
C ALA A 61 5.62 -9.45 -0.75
N LEU A 62 6.39 -10.04 -1.66
CA LEU A 62 7.05 -9.33 -2.77
C LEU A 62 6.48 -9.83 -4.07
N GLY A 63 5.94 -8.92 -4.88
CA GLY A 63 5.47 -9.20 -6.22
C GLY A 63 6.53 -8.89 -7.27
N ASP A 64 6.07 -8.65 -8.49
CA ASP A 64 6.94 -8.27 -9.60
C ASP A 64 7.47 -6.83 -9.48
N PRO A 65 8.60 -6.53 -10.15
CA PRO A 65 9.12 -5.17 -10.30
C PRO A 65 8.12 -4.19 -10.89
N LEU A 66 8.05 -2.99 -10.33
CA LEU A 66 7.21 -1.92 -10.87
C LEU A 66 7.88 -1.22 -12.06
N PRO A 67 7.12 -0.90 -13.13
CA PRO A 67 7.59 -0.08 -14.24
C PRO A 67 7.67 1.41 -13.85
N GLU A 68 8.40 2.16 -14.68
CA GLU A 68 8.41 3.62 -14.66
C GLU A 68 7.43 4.16 -15.71
N ASN A 69 6.89 5.35 -15.46
CA ASN A 69 6.01 6.10 -16.36
C ASN A 69 4.70 5.38 -16.74
N GLU A 70 4.24 4.48 -15.87
CA GLU A 70 2.98 3.76 -16.00
C GLU A 70 2.19 3.82 -14.69
N TRP A 71 0.86 3.82 -14.80
CA TRP A 71 -0.01 3.68 -13.65
C TRP A 71 -0.02 2.24 -13.17
N VAL A 72 0.17 2.06 -11.87
CA VAL A 72 0.15 0.77 -11.20
C VAL A 72 -0.80 0.84 -10.02
N HIS A 73 -1.73 -0.11 -9.96
CA HIS A 73 -2.60 -0.32 -8.81
C HIS A 73 -1.93 -1.29 -7.85
N LEU A 74 -1.65 -0.85 -6.63
CA LEU A 74 -1.00 -1.64 -5.58
C LEU A 74 -1.96 -1.95 -4.44
N VAL A 75 -2.07 -3.22 -4.07
CA VAL A 75 -2.84 -3.64 -2.91
C VAL A 75 -2.07 -4.64 -2.06
N GLY A 76 -2.04 -4.35 -0.77
CA GLY A 76 -1.59 -5.28 0.27
C GLY A 76 -2.75 -5.77 1.13
N VAL A 77 -2.90 -7.07 1.30
CA VAL A 77 -3.94 -7.69 2.13
C VAL A 77 -3.31 -8.62 3.16
N TRP A 78 -3.78 -8.57 4.41
CA TRP A 78 -3.53 -9.61 5.41
C TRP A 78 -4.87 -10.23 5.78
N ASP A 79 -5.01 -11.54 5.57
CA ASP A 79 -6.28 -12.27 5.73
C ASP A 79 -6.46 -12.93 7.11
N GLY A 80 -5.51 -12.72 8.04
CA GLY A 80 -5.46 -13.41 9.32
C GLY A 80 -4.42 -14.53 9.37
N THR A 81 -4.05 -15.08 8.21
CA THR A 81 -3.14 -16.22 8.08
C THR A 81 -2.02 -16.02 7.06
N LYS A 82 -2.26 -15.19 6.03
CA LYS A 82 -1.35 -14.90 4.94
C LYS A 82 -1.32 -13.41 4.65
N ILE A 83 -0.17 -12.96 4.19
CA ILE A 83 0.03 -11.65 3.59
C ILE A 83 0.08 -11.79 2.07
N HIS A 84 -0.61 -10.90 1.37
CA HIS A 84 -0.77 -10.92 -0.07
C HIS A 84 -0.37 -9.57 -0.66
N VAL A 85 0.22 -9.60 -1.84
CA VAL A 85 0.45 -8.41 -2.66
C VAL A 85 -0.17 -8.61 -4.04
N TYR A 86 -0.96 -7.63 -4.46
CA TYR A 86 -1.61 -7.58 -5.75
C TYR A 86 -1.10 -6.38 -6.53
N VAL A 87 -0.97 -6.57 -7.84
CA VAL A 87 -0.59 -5.54 -8.80
C VAL A 87 -1.62 -5.56 -9.92
N ASN A 88 -2.20 -4.40 -10.24
CA ASN A 88 -3.20 -4.25 -11.31
C ASN A 88 -4.39 -5.22 -11.16
N GLY A 89 -4.81 -5.46 -9.91
CA GLY A 89 -5.95 -6.34 -9.61
C GLY A 89 -5.63 -7.83 -9.57
N GLU A 90 -4.39 -8.24 -9.88
CA GLU A 90 -3.97 -9.64 -9.92
C GLU A 90 -3.06 -9.99 -8.74
N LEU A 91 -3.26 -11.17 -8.13
CA LEU A 91 -2.41 -11.66 -7.06
C LEU A 91 -1.02 -11.98 -7.62
N GLN A 92 0.00 -11.31 -7.10
CA GLN A 92 1.38 -11.55 -7.50
C GLN A 92 2.06 -12.56 -6.58
N ASN A 93 1.85 -12.42 -5.27
CA ASN A 93 2.47 -13.32 -4.30
C ASN A 93 1.72 -13.34 -2.97
N SER A 94 1.91 -14.44 -2.22
CA SER A 94 1.46 -14.56 -0.84
C SER A 94 2.48 -15.31 0.02
N THR A 95 2.57 -14.94 1.30
CA THR A 95 3.44 -15.57 2.29
C THR A 95 2.63 -15.91 3.54
N ASP A 96 2.92 -17.05 4.18
CA ASP A 96 2.36 -17.36 5.49
C ASP A 96 2.74 -16.28 6.51
N ALA A 97 1.73 -15.76 7.21
CA ALA A 97 1.83 -14.64 8.11
C ALA A 97 0.92 -14.87 9.33
N VAL A 98 1.42 -15.69 10.25
CA VAL A 98 0.69 -16.07 11.46
C VAL A 98 1.07 -15.12 12.60
N GLY A 99 0.06 -14.47 13.17
CA GLY A 99 0.22 -13.53 14.28
C GLY A 99 -0.57 -12.26 14.06
N GLN A 100 -0.73 -11.47 15.12
CA GLN A 100 -1.46 -10.21 15.04
C GLN A 100 -0.50 -9.08 14.61
N PRO A 101 -0.84 -8.31 13.56
CA PRO A 101 -0.12 -7.08 13.22
C PRO A 101 -0.08 -6.12 14.41
N TRP A 102 1.02 -5.39 14.55
CA TRP A 102 1.20 -4.48 15.68
C TRP A 102 0.18 -3.32 15.63
N ASP A 103 -0.66 -3.19 16.67
CA ASP A 103 -1.48 -2.01 16.99
C ASP A 103 -0.66 -0.75 17.33
N SER A 104 0.01 -0.18 16.34
CA SER A 104 0.88 0.97 16.57
C SER A 104 0.10 2.29 16.72
N PRO A 105 0.45 3.16 17.68
CA PRO A 105 -0.13 4.49 17.81
C PRO A 105 0.49 5.54 16.86
N GLU A 106 1.52 5.18 16.09
CA GLU A 106 2.29 6.10 15.26
C GLU A 106 1.48 6.71 14.11
N ALA A 107 1.95 7.81 13.53
CA ALA A 107 1.34 8.39 12.35
C ALA A 107 1.48 7.47 11.11
N VAL A 108 0.53 7.58 10.19
CA VAL A 108 0.66 7.05 8.83
C VAL A 108 1.26 8.14 7.94
N TYR A 109 2.26 7.78 7.16
CA TYR A 109 2.92 8.63 6.18
C TYR A 109 2.62 8.13 4.77
N ILE A 110 2.43 9.07 3.86
CA ILE A 110 2.19 8.81 2.44
C ILE A 110 3.36 9.35 1.63
N GLY A 111 3.90 8.53 0.73
CA GLY A 111 4.97 8.93 -0.18
C GLY A 111 6.36 9.09 0.44
N ALA A 112 6.51 8.81 1.74
CA ALA A 112 7.77 8.80 2.48
C ALA A 112 7.58 8.05 3.81
N ASP A 113 8.66 7.85 4.56
CA ASP A 113 8.56 7.48 5.98
C ASP A 113 8.49 8.73 6.89
N ALA A 114 8.60 8.51 8.21
CA ALA A 114 8.63 9.59 9.19
C ALA A 114 9.74 10.61 8.90
N ASP A 115 9.42 11.90 9.08
CA ASP A 115 10.36 12.99 8.84
C ASP A 115 11.49 13.01 9.88
N CYS A 116 12.59 12.36 9.52
CA CYS A 116 13.78 12.23 10.37
C CYS A 116 14.80 13.36 10.16
N ASN A 117 14.61 14.24 9.17
CA ASN A 117 15.65 15.14 8.66
C ASN A 117 15.08 16.51 8.21
N ALA A 118 14.22 17.11 9.03
CA ALA A 118 13.71 18.47 8.84
C ALA A 118 13.05 18.70 7.47
N GLY A 119 12.06 17.88 7.14
CA GLY A 119 11.30 17.88 5.89
C GLY A 119 11.79 16.88 4.86
N LYS A 120 12.70 15.96 5.24
CA LYS A 120 13.36 15.01 4.34
C LYS A 120 13.23 13.60 4.90
N GLY A 121 12.03 13.04 4.79
CA GLY A 121 11.83 11.60 4.98
C GLY A 121 12.85 10.76 4.18
N ARG A 122 12.94 9.49 4.49
CA ARG A 122 13.62 8.50 3.66
C ARG A 122 12.57 7.86 2.73
N CYS A 123 13.04 7.02 1.82
CA CYS A 123 12.22 6.29 0.85
C CYS A 123 11.20 7.13 0.05
N HIS A 124 11.50 8.39 -0.26
CA HIS A 124 10.60 9.29 -0.98
C HIS A 124 10.11 8.73 -2.32
N TRP A 125 8.79 8.59 -2.46
CA TRP A 125 8.16 8.33 -3.74
C TRP A 125 8.45 9.48 -4.71
N SER A 126 8.76 9.13 -5.96
CA SER A 126 8.99 10.09 -7.02
C SER A 126 7.95 9.86 -8.09
N GLY A 127 6.89 10.67 -8.06
CA GLY A 127 5.78 10.60 -8.99
C GLY A 127 4.44 10.89 -8.32
N ILE A 128 3.37 10.27 -8.81
CA ILE A 128 1.99 10.51 -8.36
C ILE A 128 1.52 9.34 -7.51
N ILE A 129 0.73 9.63 -6.46
CA ILE A 129 -0.03 8.65 -5.68
C ILE A 129 -1.47 9.13 -5.67
N ASP A 130 -2.43 8.25 -5.94
CA ASP A 130 -3.86 8.55 -5.96
C ASP A 130 -4.70 7.45 -5.28
N GLU A 131 -5.93 7.81 -4.92
CA GLU A 131 -6.98 6.93 -4.36
C GLU A 131 -6.56 6.07 -3.17
N ILE A 132 -5.88 6.65 -2.19
CA ILE A 132 -5.37 5.88 -1.03
C ILE A 132 -6.50 5.43 -0.11
N VAL A 133 -6.53 4.13 0.22
CA VAL A 133 -7.47 3.57 1.19
C VAL A 133 -6.80 2.55 2.11
N ILE A 134 -7.12 2.61 3.39
CA ILE A 134 -6.75 1.61 4.39
C ILE A 134 -8.03 0.98 4.94
N PHE A 135 -8.23 -0.30 4.62
CA PHE A 135 -9.36 -1.08 5.10
C PHE A 135 -9.02 -1.74 6.43
N ASN A 136 -10.02 -1.86 7.30
CA ASN A 136 -9.96 -2.62 8.56
C ASN A 136 -10.48 -4.07 8.40
N VAL A 137 -10.77 -4.47 7.16
CA VAL A 137 -11.19 -5.82 6.78
C VAL A 137 -10.29 -6.33 5.67
N PRO A 138 -10.03 -7.64 5.59
CA PRO A 138 -9.34 -8.22 4.45
C PRO A 138 -10.23 -8.13 3.22
N LEU A 139 -9.65 -7.70 2.10
CA LEU A 139 -10.32 -7.73 0.80
C LEU A 139 -10.14 -9.10 0.17
N SER A 140 -11.21 -9.64 -0.41
CA SER A 140 -11.16 -10.81 -1.30
C SER A 140 -10.51 -10.46 -2.64
N GLU A 141 -10.05 -11.47 -3.38
CA GLU A 141 -9.50 -11.29 -4.73
C GLU A 141 -10.48 -10.58 -5.67
N GLY A 142 -11.78 -10.93 -5.59
CA GLY A 142 -12.83 -10.27 -6.37
C GLY A 142 -12.97 -8.79 -6.03
N GLU A 143 -12.92 -8.43 -4.74
CA GLU A 143 -12.97 -7.03 -4.31
C GLU A 143 -11.71 -6.26 -4.75
N VAL A 144 -10.53 -6.88 -4.71
CA VAL A 144 -9.29 -6.26 -5.21
C VAL A 144 -9.36 -6.02 -6.72
N LYS A 145 -9.93 -6.97 -7.47
CA LYS A 145 -10.14 -6.79 -8.91
C LYS A 145 -11.12 -5.66 -9.20
N SER A 146 -12.25 -5.60 -8.49
CA SER A 146 -13.19 -4.48 -8.62
C SER A 146 -12.58 -3.14 -8.20
N LEU A 147 -11.68 -3.13 -7.21
CA LEU A 147 -10.96 -1.93 -6.79
C LEU A 147 -10.04 -1.39 -7.89
N ALA A 148 -9.47 -2.28 -8.71
CA ALA A 148 -8.65 -1.91 -9.87
C ALA A 148 -9.46 -1.23 -10.99
N ASP A 149 -10.79 -1.41 -11.01
CA ASP A 149 -11.68 -0.69 -11.92
C ASP A 149 -12.16 0.66 -11.34
N GLY A 150 -11.89 0.90 -10.05
CA GLY A 150 -12.18 2.15 -9.34
C GLY A 150 -12.73 1.93 -7.94
N ILE A 151 -12.49 2.91 -7.05
CA ILE A 151 -12.90 2.85 -5.64
C ILE A 151 -14.43 2.71 -5.43
N GLU A 152 -15.21 3.19 -6.40
CA GLU A 152 -16.68 3.08 -6.38
C GLU A 152 -17.15 1.61 -6.42
N GLY A 153 -16.39 0.73 -7.09
CA GLY A 153 -16.71 -0.70 -7.16
C GLY A 153 -16.69 -1.41 -5.80
N VAL A 154 -15.98 -0.86 -4.81
CA VAL A 154 -15.85 -1.45 -3.46
C VAL A 154 -16.62 -0.63 -2.40
N LEU A 155 -16.73 0.69 -2.56
CA LEU A 155 -17.41 1.56 -1.59
C LEU A 155 -18.93 1.66 -1.77
N THR A 156 -19.50 1.09 -2.83
CA THR A 156 -20.95 1.14 -3.12
C THR A 156 -21.82 0.27 -2.21
N SER A 157 -21.23 -0.44 -1.23
CA SER A 157 -21.97 -1.09 -0.13
C SER A 157 -22.48 -0.11 0.94
N VAL A 158 -22.13 1.18 0.85
CA VAL A 158 -22.72 2.23 1.70
C VAL A 158 -23.84 2.90 0.92
N ASP A 159 -25.10 2.77 1.40
CA ASP A 159 -26.29 3.34 0.77
C ASP A 159 -26.04 4.76 0.22
N ALA A 160 -26.16 4.90 -1.10
CA ALA A 160 -25.92 6.14 -1.83
C ALA A 160 -26.88 7.29 -1.48
N ALA A 161 -27.80 7.07 -0.54
CA ALA A 161 -28.83 8.02 -0.15
C ALA A 161 -28.31 9.24 0.65
N GLY A 162 -27.01 9.31 0.99
CA GLY A 162 -26.57 10.24 2.04
C GLY A 162 -25.29 11.06 1.86
N LYS A 163 -24.48 10.92 0.80
CA LYS A 163 -23.20 11.67 0.75
C LYS A 163 -22.85 12.28 -0.61
N THR A 164 -22.50 13.57 -0.53
CA THR A 164 -22.11 14.55 -1.57
C THR A 164 -20.87 14.18 -2.41
N THR A 165 -20.25 13.02 -2.17
CA THR A 165 -19.01 12.59 -2.84
C THR A 165 -19.27 12.02 -4.24
N THR A 166 -20.43 11.42 -4.50
CA THR A 166 -20.82 10.90 -5.83
C THR A 166 -21.05 12.00 -6.86
N THR A 167 -21.22 13.26 -6.43
CA THR A 167 -21.37 14.40 -7.34
C THR A 167 -20.04 14.76 -8.02
N TRP A 168 -18.88 14.57 -7.38
CA TRP A 168 -17.58 14.98 -7.92
C TRP A 168 -17.03 14.02 -8.99
N GLY A 169 -17.29 12.71 -8.91
CA GLY A 169 -16.94 11.74 -9.97
C GLY A 169 -17.69 11.98 -11.28
N LYS A 170 -18.96 12.40 -11.19
CA LYS A 170 -19.79 12.80 -12.35
C LYS A 170 -19.29 14.07 -13.04
N PHE A 171 -18.55 14.94 -12.33
CA PHE A 171 -17.95 16.14 -12.93
C PHE A 171 -16.68 15.85 -13.74
N LYS A 172 -15.97 14.76 -13.47
CA LYS A 172 -14.75 14.39 -14.24
C LYS A 172 -15.06 13.60 -15.51
N SER A 173 -16.19 12.90 -15.58
CA SER A 173 -16.63 12.09 -16.72
C SER A 173 -17.41 12.88 -17.77
N ALA A 174 -17.74 14.15 -17.50
CA ALA A 174 -18.37 15.06 -18.45
C ALA A 174 -17.32 15.99 -19.11
N LYS A 175 -16.38 15.41 -19.86
CA LYS A 175 -15.64 16.07 -20.93
C LYS A 175 -15.19 15.05 -21.97
#